data_AF-A0A2S4V0J4-F1
#
_entry.id   AF-A0A2S4V0J4-F1
#
_cell.length_a   1.000
_cell.length_b   1.000
_cell.length_c   1.000
_cell.angle_alpha   90.00
_cell.angle_beta   90.00
_cell.angle_gamma   90.00
#
_symmetry.space_group_name_H-M   'P 1'
#
loop_
_entity.id
_entity.type
_entity.pdbx_description
1 polymer ?
#
loop_
_entity_poly.entity_id
_entity_poly.type
_entity_poly.pdbx_seq_one_letter_code
_entity_poly.pdbx_strand_id
1 'polypeptide(L)'
;MLLIVITVGSTHFRPLINSILTNQHQEFINTLLSSTEQEKEFTRVLIQIGNHQLTEQTTRDANRFNQGSISHVKLNPTGKLELIIFKYSESIDRLLSHAQLIITHAGAGSILSAIKPIQIAPTATRLIKVTPDYSLDIDDLNPARPKPRVIIVPNPELMDNHQVDLADEISNLGLAFTCSIEQLIPTIREALNPQHSVPLHSDHVDILHGPTKFKNLLDQEMGFSSFED
;
A
#
# COMPACT_ATOMS: atom_id res chain seq x y z
N MET A 1 -6.53 14.84 5.55
CA MET A 1 -7.10 13.50 5.34
C MET A 1 -5.92 12.60 5.12
N LEU A 2 -5.79 11.61 5.98
CA LEU A 2 -4.79 10.57 5.86
C LEU A 2 -5.31 9.49 4.90
N LEU A 3 -4.56 9.20 3.85
CA LEU A 3 -4.82 8.14 2.89
C LEU A 3 -3.81 7.01 3.08
N ILE A 4 -4.33 5.83 3.40
CA ILE A 4 -3.56 4.60 3.52
C ILE A 4 -4.01 3.68 2.39
N VAL A 5 -3.04 3.09 1.67
CA VAL A 5 -3.33 2.16 0.58
C VAL A 5 -2.70 0.81 0.91
N ILE A 6 -3.54 -0.22 0.96
CA ILE A 6 -3.14 -1.61 1.18
C ILE A 6 -3.42 -2.36 -0.11
N THR A 7 -2.40 -3.02 -0.67
CA THR A 7 -2.58 -3.80 -1.90
C THR A 7 -1.92 -5.17 -1.84
N VAL A 8 -2.73 -6.20 -2.12
CA VAL A 8 -2.26 -7.57 -2.36
C VAL A 8 -2.05 -7.85 -3.87
N GLY A 9 -2.09 -6.83 -4.72
CA GLY A 9 -1.89 -6.98 -6.17
C GLY A 9 -2.84 -8.00 -6.80
N SER A 10 -2.32 -8.78 -7.75
CA SER A 10 -3.03 -9.90 -8.40
C SER A 10 -2.92 -11.22 -7.64
N THR A 11 -2.08 -11.30 -6.60
CA THR A 11 -1.88 -12.53 -5.84
C THR A 11 -2.91 -12.66 -4.72
N HIS A 12 -3.09 -13.88 -4.21
CA HIS A 12 -3.94 -14.12 -3.06
C HIS A 12 -3.09 -14.11 -1.79
N PHE A 13 -3.21 -13.07 -0.97
CA PHE A 13 -2.57 -13.04 0.35
C PHE A 13 -3.60 -13.01 1.47
N ARG A 14 -4.25 -14.16 1.68
CA ARG A 14 -5.32 -14.32 2.68
C ARG A 14 -4.87 -13.97 4.10
N PRO A 15 -3.67 -14.39 4.57
CA PRO A 15 -3.22 -14.06 5.91
C PRO A 15 -3.22 -12.55 6.20
N LEU A 16 -2.70 -11.72 5.27
CA LEU A 16 -2.71 -10.26 5.43
C LEU A 16 -4.12 -9.69 5.47
N ILE A 17 -4.98 -10.09 4.53
CA ILE A 17 -6.37 -9.62 4.47
C ILE A 17 -7.13 -10.01 5.75
N ASN A 18 -6.96 -11.23 6.24
CA ASN A 18 -7.60 -11.71 7.47
C ASN A 18 -7.06 -10.99 8.71
N SER A 19 -5.78 -10.63 8.74
CA SER A 19 -5.20 -9.82 9.82
C SER A 19 -5.91 -8.47 9.90
N ILE A 20 -6.09 -7.82 8.75
CA ILE A 20 -6.68 -6.47 8.66
C ILE A 20 -8.19 -6.50 8.87
N LEU A 21 -8.91 -7.48 8.30
CA LEU A 21 -10.38 -7.47 8.23
C LEU A 21 -11.08 -8.37 9.25
N THR A 22 -10.38 -9.32 9.88
CA THR A 22 -11.02 -10.34 10.75
C THR A 22 -10.38 -10.43 12.12
N ASN A 23 -9.18 -11.00 12.22
CA ASN A 23 -8.62 -11.43 13.50
C ASN A 23 -8.05 -10.27 14.34
N GLN A 24 -7.37 -9.31 13.69
CA GLN A 24 -6.75 -8.16 14.35
C GLN A 24 -7.40 -6.82 13.95
N HIS A 25 -8.59 -6.86 13.34
CA HIS A 25 -9.27 -5.68 12.80
C HIS A 25 -9.46 -4.56 13.85
N GLN A 26 -9.79 -4.90 15.10
CA GLN A 26 -9.94 -3.90 16.16
C GLN A 26 -8.61 -3.26 16.55
N GLU A 27 -7.54 -4.05 16.65
CA GLU A 27 -6.21 -3.54 17.00
C GLU A 27 -5.64 -2.66 15.88
N PHE A 28 -5.88 -3.05 14.63
CA PHE A 28 -5.56 -2.26 13.45
C PHE A 28 -6.29 -0.91 13.49
N ILE A 29 -7.61 -0.89 13.69
CA ILE A 29 -8.39 0.34 13.80
C ILE A 29 -7.87 1.22 14.94
N ASN A 30 -7.65 0.64 16.12
CA ASN A 30 -7.17 1.39 17.29
C ASN A 30 -5.78 2.00 17.05
N THR A 31 -4.90 1.27 16.36
CA THR A 31 -3.56 1.77 16.02
C THR A 31 -3.62 2.91 15.01
N LEU A 32 -4.51 2.84 14.01
CA LEU A 32 -4.70 3.95 13.09
C LEU A 32 -5.26 5.19 13.79
N LEU A 33 -6.26 5.01 14.67
CA LEU A 33 -6.89 6.10 15.40
C LEU A 33 -5.98 6.74 16.46
N SER A 34 -5.09 5.98 17.09
CA SER A 34 -4.14 6.51 18.07
C SER A 34 -2.95 7.21 17.43
N SER A 35 -2.63 6.88 16.17
CA SER A 35 -1.50 7.46 15.44
C SER A 35 -1.85 8.76 14.71
N THR A 36 -3.14 9.10 14.58
CA THR A 36 -3.55 10.39 14.02
C THR A 36 -3.40 11.49 15.08
N GLU A 37 -2.33 12.29 14.99
CA GLU A 37 -2.01 13.37 15.94
C GLU A 37 -3.06 14.49 16.00
N GLN A 38 -3.92 14.59 14.98
CA GLN A 38 -4.93 15.64 14.85
C GLN A 38 -6.33 15.09 15.15
N GLU A 39 -7.01 15.61 16.18
CA GLU A 39 -8.38 15.22 16.55
C GLU A 39 -9.42 15.35 15.41
N LYS A 40 -9.08 16.06 14.32
CA LYS A 40 -9.92 16.34 13.15
C LYS A 40 -9.51 15.62 11.86
N GLU A 41 -8.45 14.81 11.86
CA GLU A 41 -8.02 14.15 10.63
C GLU A 41 -8.86 12.90 10.33
N PHE A 42 -9.65 12.98 9.26
CA PHE A 42 -10.33 11.82 8.69
C PHE A 42 -9.30 10.89 8.04
N THR A 43 -9.37 9.60 8.36
CA THR A 43 -8.52 8.55 7.80
C THR A 43 -9.31 7.70 6.83
N ARG A 44 -8.77 7.51 5.63
CA ARG A 44 -9.33 6.64 4.60
C ARG A 44 -8.32 5.55 4.27
N VAL A 45 -8.77 4.30 4.36
CA VAL A 45 -7.97 3.12 4.04
C VAL A 45 -8.56 2.45 2.81
N LEU A 46 -7.77 2.40 1.74
CA LEU A 46 -8.10 1.71 0.51
C LEU A 46 -7.48 0.31 0.58
N ILE A 47 -8.29 -0.73 0.50
CA ILE A 47 -7.85 -2.13 0.62
C ILE A 47 -8.16 -2.85 -0.69
N GLN A 48 -7.13 -3.03 -1.50
CA GLN A 48 -7.20 -3.87 -2.69
C GLN A 48 -6.94 -5.32 -2.30
N ILE A 49 -7.94 -6.18 -2.47
CA ILE A 49 -7.89 -7.60 -2.09
C ILE A 49 -7.70 -8.56 -3.27
N GLY A 50 -7.55 -8.02 -4.49
CA GLY A 50 -7.40 -8.82 -5.71
C GLY A 50 -8.63 -9.71 -5.94
N ASN A 51 -8.39 -10.98 -6.25
CA ASN A 51 -9.46 -11.96 -6.47
C ASN A 51 -9.94 -12.64 -5.16
N HIS A 52 -9.51 -12.15 -3.98
CA HIS A 52 -10.00 -12.67 -2.71
C HIS A 52 -11.51 -12.45 -2.55
N GLN A 53 -12.18 -13.42 -1.92
CA GLN A 53 -13.60 -13.30 -1.56
C GLN A 53 -13.71 -12.93 -0.09
N LEU A 54 -14.53 -11.93 0.22
CA LEU A 54 -14.81 -11.56 1.60
C LEU A 54 -15.64 -12.67 2.26
N THR A 55 -15.23 -13.18 3.41
CA THR A 55 -15.99 -14.22 4.12
C THR A 55 -17.38 -13.72 4.55
N GLU A 56 -18.36 -14.61 4.58
CA GLU A 56 -19.79 -14.33 4.81
C GLU A 56 -20.12 -13.62 6.13
N GLN A 57 -19.18 -13.59 7.09
CA GLN A 57 -19.35 -12.89 8.36
C GLN A 57 -19.46 -11.35 8.21
N THR A 58 -19.22 -10.81 7.02
CA THR A 58 -19.15 -9.37 6.75
C THR A 58 -20.33 -8.88 5.90
N THR A 59 -21.57 -8.89 6.41
CA THR A 59 -22.75 -8.18 5.86
C THR A 59 -23.30 -8.61 4.48
N ARG A 60 -24.50 -8.14 4.12
CA ARG A 60 -25.14 -8.34 2.79
C ARG A 60 -24.27 -7.82 1.64
N ASP A 61 -23.45 -6.80 1.89
CA ASP A 61 -22.62 -6.17 0.86
C ASP A 61 -21.40 -7.01 0.49
N ALA A 62 -20.83 -7.81 1.41
CA ALA A 62 -19.78 -8.77 1.03
C ALA A 62 -20.28 -9.82 0.04
N ASN A 63 -21.49 -10.35 0.24
CA ASN A 63 -22.07 -11.33 -0.69
C ASN A 63 -22.28 -10.71 -2.08
N ARG A 64 -22.83 -9.50 -2.15
CA ARG A 64 -23.00 -8.75 -3.41
C ARG A 64 -21.66 -8.45 -4.08
N PHE A 65 -20.63 -8.13 -3.30
CA PHE A 65 -19.28 -7.88 -3.79
C PHE A 65 -18.62 -9.15 -4.34
N ASN A 66 -18.76 -10.27 -3.64
CA ASN A 66 -18.25 -11.57 -4.08
C ASN A 66 -18.91 -12.02 -5.38
N GLN A 67 -20.22 -11.77 -5.52
CA GLN A 67 -21.00 -12.02 -6.74
C GLN A 67 -20.74 -11.00 -7.86
N GLY A 68 -19.91 -9.97 -7.62
CA GLY A 68 -19.61 -8.92 -8.61
C GLY A 68 -20.75 -7.94 -8.87
N SER A 69 -21.80 -7.94 -8.05
CA SER A 69 -22.93 -7.00 -8.14
C SER A 69 -22.59 -5.59 -7.65
N ILE A 70 -21.51 -5.44 -6.87
CA ILE A 70 -20.94 -4.15 -6.48
C ILE A 70 -19.44 -4.18 -6.69
N SER A 71 -18.86 -3.04 -7.07
CA SER A 71 -17.43 -2.91 -7.37
C SER A 71 -16.54 -2.74 -6.13
N HIS A 72 -17.14 -2.42 -4.98
CA HIS A 72 -16.45 -2.18 -3.72
C HIS A 72 -17.39 -2.34 -2.52
N VAL A 73 -16.82 -2.55 -1.34
CA VAL A 73 -17.51 -2.52 -0.04
C VAL A 73 -16.98 -1.34 0.76
N LYS A 74 -17.89 -0.57 1.38
CA LYS A 74 -17.53 0.51 2.29
C LYS A 74 -17.84 0.10 3.71
N LEU A 75 -16.86 0.20 4.60
CA LEU A 75 -17.03 0.01 6.04
C LEU A 75 -16.66 1.31 6.74
N ASN A 76 -17.53 1.79 7.61
CA ASN A 76 -17.28 2.97 8.43
C ASN A 76 -17.22 2.53 9.90
N PRO A 77 -16.12 1.87 10.33
CA PRO A 77 -16.00 1.39 11.71
C PRO A 77 -16.08 2.52 12.73
N THR A 78 -15.66 3.74 12.36
CA THR A 78 -15.85 4.94 13.18
C THR A 78 -16.23 6.13 12.30
N GLY A 79 -16.78 7.20 12.88
CA GLY A 79 -17.05 8.45 12.15
C GLY A 79 -15.80 9.18 11.63
N LYS A 80 -14.60 8.69 11.95
CA LYS A 80 -13.30 9.27 11.54
C LYS A 80 -12.49 8.34 10.63
N LEU A 81 -12.93 7.09 10.44
CA LEU A 81 -12.22 6.07 9.68
C LEU A 81 -13.17 5.39 8.68
N GLU A 82 -12.81 5.45 7.41
CA GLU A 82 -13.51 4.75 6.33
C GLU A 82 -12.57 3.73 5.68
N LEU A 83 -13.03 2.48 5.57
CA LEU A 83 -12.37 1.41 4.84
C LEU A 83 -13.12 1.19 3.52
N ILE A 84 -12.41 1.26 2.40
CA ILE A 84 -12.92 0.97 1.07
C ILE A 84 -12.23 -0.28 0.55
N ILE A 85 -12.98 -1.37 0.43
CA ILE A 85 -12.47 -2.66 -0.01
C ILE A 85 -12.87 -2.87 -1.48
N PHE A 86 -11.92 -3.20 -2.35
CA PHE A 86 -12.17 -3.44 -3.77
C PHE A 86 -11.23 -4.51 -4.34
N LYS A 87 -11.58 -5.07 -5.51
CA LYS A 87 -10.77 -6.12 -6.16
C LYS A 87 -9.66 -5.53 -7.02
N TYR A 88 -10.01 -4.56 -7.86
CA TYR A 88 -9.11 -4.00 -8.87
C TYR A 88 -9.37 -2.50 -9.07
N SER A 89 -8.32 -1.76 -9.40
CA SER A 89 -8.36 -0.36 -9.79
C SER A 89 -7.33 -0.09 -10.88
N GLU A 90 -7.74 0.53 -11.98
CA GLU A 90 -6.83 1.01 -13.04
C GLU A 90 -6.01 2.23 -12.58
N SER A 91 -6.43 2.90 -11.50
CA SER A 91 -5.78 4.10 -10.97
C SER A 91 -4.90 3.80 -9.76
N ILE A 92 -4.51 2.53 -9.52
CA ILE A 92 -3.75 2.15 -8.32
C ILE A 92 -2.45 2.94 -8.17
N ASP A 93 -1.71 3.17 -9.25
CA ASP A 93 -0.46 3.94 -9.22
C ASP A 93 -0.71 5.39 -8.78
N ARG A 94 -1.81 6.01 -9.25
CA ARG A 94 -2.22 7.34 -8.77
C ARG A 94 -2.65 7.29 -7.31
N LEU A 95 -3.29 6.23 -6.84
CA LEU A 95 -3.68 6.12 -5.42
C LEU A 95 -2.44 5.98 -4.52
N LEU A 96 -1.47 5.17 -4.92
CA LEU A 96 -0.19 4.99 -4.23
C LEU A 96 0.58 6.31 -4.16
N SER A 97 0.62 7.08 -5.25
CA SER A 97 1.33 8.37 -5.29
C SER A 97 0.75 9.44 -4.36
N HIS A 98 -0.51 9.29 -3.93
CA HIS A 98 -1.17 10.22 -3.00
C HIS A 98 -1.26 9.70 -1.58
N ALA A 99 -0.89 8.44 -1.35
CA ALA A 99 -0.90 7.82 -0.03
C ALA A 99 0.17 8.42 0.88
N GLN A 100 -0.08 8.42 2.19
CA GLN A 100 0.93 8.70 3.21
C GLN A 100 1.58 7.40 3.72
N LEU A 101 0.83 6.30 3.68
CA LEU A 101 1.29 4.97 4.04
C LEU A 101 0.81 3.97 2.98
N ILE A 102 1.74 3.17 2.49
CA ILE A 102 1.48 2.06 1.57
C ILE A 102 1.84 0.77 2.29
N ILE A 103 0.95 -0.21 2.28
CA ILE A 103 1.21 -1.56 2.75
C ILE A 103 1.06 -2.50 1.56
N THR A 104 2.13 -3.22 1.22
CA THR A 104 2.14 -4.11 0.06
C THR A 104 2.80 -5.44 0.37
N HIS A 105 2.39 -6.47 -0.36
CA HIS A 105 2.74 -7.87 -0.10
C HIS A 105 3.99 -8.37 -0.85
N ALA A 106 4.93 -7.48 -1.14
CA ALA A 106 6.17 -7.73 -1.88
C ALA A 106 6.08 -8.22 -3.34
N GLY A 107 4.90 -8.22 -3.97
CA GLY A 107 4.85 -8.40 -5.42
C GLY A 107 5.69 -7.32 -6.14
N ALA A 108 6.67 -7.72 -6.96
CA ALA A 108 7.68 -6.81 -7.53
C ALA A 108 7.07 -5.57 -8.21
N GLY A 109 5.96 -5.73 -8.96
CA GLY A 109 5.24 -4.60 -9.56
C GLY A 109 4.62 -3.62 -8.56
N SER A 110 4.11 -4.13 -7.42
CA SER A 110 3.51 -3.28 -6.38
C SER A 110 4.57 -2.56 -5.54
N ILE A 111 5.67 -3.24 -5.22
CA ILE A 111 6.85 -2.63 -4.60
C ILE A 111 7.33 -1.46 -5.47
N LEU A 112 7.53 -1.72 -6.77
CA LEU A 112 7.98 -0.72 -7.72
C LEU A 112 7.09 0.50 -7.78
N SER A 113 5.77 0.31 -7.90
CA SER A 113 4.83 1.41 -7.91
C SER A 113 4.80 2.19 -6.58
N ALA A 114 5.10 1.54 -5.46
CA ALA A 114 5.15 2.20 -4.15
C ALA A 114 6.39 3.08 -3.96
N ILE A 115 7.55 2.69 -4.51
CA ILE A 115 8.83 3.40 -4.32
C ILE A 115 9.20 4.32 -5.49
N LYS A 116 8.47 4.26 -6.61
CA LYS A 116 8.70 5.14 -7.76
C LYS A 116 8.58 6.62 -7.36
N PRO A 117 9.46 7.49 -7.88
CA PRO A 117 9.31 8.93 -7.70
C PRO A 117 7.93 9.39 -8.15
N ILE A 118 7.26 10.21 -7.34
CA ILE A 118 5.96 10.78 -7.66
C ILE A 118 6.13 11.69 -8.89
N GLN A 119 5.67 11.24 -10.04
CA GLN A 119 5.56 12.07 -11.23
C GLN A 119 4.17 12.71 -11.24
N ILE A 120 4.06 13.94 -10.72
CA ILE A 120 2.81 14.70 -10.81
C ILE A 120 2.67 15.20 -12.24
N ALA A 121 1.80 14.57 -13.01
CA ALA A 121 1.42 15.08 -14.33
C ALA A 121 0.64 16.41 -14.14
N PRO A 122 1.02 17.51 -14.83
CA PRO A 122 0.42 18.84 -14.61
C PRO A 122 -1.08 18.93 -14.94
N THR A 123 -1.66 17.91 -15.58
CA THR A 123 -3.07 17.85 -16.00
C THR A 123 -3.93 16.92 -15.14
N ALA A 124 -3.40 16.41 -14.02
CA ALA A 124 -4.09 15.45 -13.19
C ALA A 124 -5.40 16.01 -12.60
N THR A 125 -6.49 15.26 -12.78
CA THR A 125 -7.79 15.61 -12.20
C THR A 125 -7.81 15.28 -10.72
N ARG A 126 -8.31 16.24 -9.92
CA ARG A 126 -8.60 16.15 -8.48
C ARG A 126 -9.43 14.90 -8.11
N LEU A 127 -10.24 14.42 -9.04
CA LEU A 127 -11.03 13.21 -8.88
C LEU A 127 -10.26 11.99 -9.41
N ILE A 128 -9.95 11.05 -8.53
CA ILE A 128 -9.33 9.76 -8.87
C ILE A 128 -10.38 8.67 -8.85
N LYS A 129 -10.59 7.99 -9.97
CA LYS A 129 -11.54 6.88 -10.07
C LYS A 129 -10.94 5.62 -9.44
N VAL A 130 -11.44 5.22 -8.28
CA VAL A 130 -10.96 4.02 -7.58
C VAL A 130 -11.60 2.78 -8.18
N THR A 131 -12.92 2.78 -8.35
CA THR A 131 -13.69 1.73 -9.02
C THR A 131 -14.69 2.36 -10.00
N PRO A 132 -15.39 1.59 -10.86
CA PRO A 132 -16.40 2.13 -11.77
C PRO A 132 -17.39 3.11 -11.13
N ASP A 133 -17.79 2.82 -9.88
CA ASP A 133 -18.85 3.54 -9.16
C ASP A 133 -18.33 4.33 -7.95
N TYR A 134 -17.01 4.36 -7.72
CA TYR A 134 -16.40 5.09 -6.61
C TYR A 134 -15.21 5.90 -7.08
N SER A 135 -15.27 7.19 -6.80
CA SER A 135 -14.17 8.11 -7.05
C SER A 135 -13.81 8.83 -5.76
N LEU A 136 -12.52 9.09 -5.61
CA LEU A 136 -11.90 9.73 -4.48
C LEU A 136 -11.46 11.14 -4.89
N ASP A 137 -11.98 12.14 -4.18
CA ASP A 137 -11.52 13.52 -4.31
C ASP A 137 -10.21 13.67 -3.52
N ILE A 138 -9.10 13.90 -4.22
CA ILE A 138 -7.80 14.19 -3.65
C ILE A 138 -7.37 15.58 -4.11
N ASP A 139 -6.96 16.40 -3.15
CA ASP A 139 -6.36 17.69 -3.45
C ASP A 139 -4.94 17.49 -4.00
N ASP A 140 -4.81 17.48 -5.32
CA ASP A 140 -3.56 17.35 -6.08
C ASP A 140 -2.73 18.65 -6.06
N LEU A 141 -3.24 19.74 -5.48
CA LEU A 141 -2.61 21.07 -5.51
C LEU A 141 -1.54 21.30 -4.43
N ASN A 142 -1.23 20.30 -3.61
CA ASN A 142 -0.14 20.40 -2.63
C ASN A 142 1.11 19.63 -3.08
N PRO A 143 2.05 20.28 -3.81
CA PRO A 143 3.28 19.66 -4.28
C PRO A 143 4.27 19.33 -3.14
N ALA A 144 4.04 19.83 -1.92
CA ALA A 144 4.88 19.58 -0.74
C ALA A 144 4.39 18.40 0.11
N ARG A 145 3.69 17.42 -0.49
CA ARG A 145 3.26 16.23 0.24
C ARG A 145 4.49 15.35 0.53
N PRO A 146 4.70 14.89 1.77
CA PRO A 146 5.80 13.97 2.08
C PRO A 146 5.62 12.68 1.27
N LYS A 147 6.75 12.09 0.84
CA LYS A 147 6.75 10.81 0.14
C LYS A 147 6.05 9.74 1.00
N PRO A 148 5.32 8.80 0.37
CA PRO A 148 4.65 7.72 1.09
C PRO A 148 5.68 6.90 1.87
N ARG A 149 5.34 6.55 3.11
CA ARG A 149 6.05 5.50 3.83
C ARG A 149 5.57 4.16 3.29
N VAL A 150 6.47 3.23 3.03
CA VAL A 150 6.15 1.92 2.44
C VAL A 150 6.44 0.84 3.46
N ILE A 151 5.48 -0.06 3.71
CA ILE A 151 5.64 -1.29 4.48
C ILE A 151 5.46 -2.46 3.52
N ILE A 152 6.46 -3.34 3.50
CA ILE A 152 6.48 -4.56 2.73
C ILE A 152 6.23 -5.73 3.67
N VAL A 153 5.19 -6.53 3.37
CA VAL A 153 4.82 -7.74 4.10
C VAL A 153 5.00 -8.94 3.18
N PRO A 154 6.15 -9.63 3.20
CA PRO A 154 6.38 -10.77 2.33
C PRO A 154 5.33 -11.87 2.53
N ASN A 155 4.95 -12.54 1.44
CA ASN A 155 4.03 -13.67 1.47
C ASN A 155 4.79 -14.99 1.36
N PRO A 156 5.06 -15.69 2.48
CA PRO A 156 5.85 -16.92 2.48
C PRO A 156 5.16 -18.09 1.75
N GLU A 157 3.83 -18.05 1.57
CA GLU A 157 3.06 -19.14 0.96
C GLU A 157 3.15 -19.18 -0.58
N LEU A 158 3.64 -18.09 -1.19
CA LEU A 158 3.68 -17.91 -2.65
C LEU A 158 5.12 -17.76 -3.18
N MET A 159 6.13 -17.70 -2.30
CA MET A 159 7.45 -17.18 -2.64
C MET A 159 8.55 -18.24 -2.72
N ASP A 160 9.36 -18.12 -3.77
CA ASP A 160 10.78 -18.45 -3.72
C ASP A 160 11.49 -17.36 -2.88
N ASN A 161 12.51 -17.70 -2.09
CA ASN A 161 13.18 -16.81 -1.10
C ASN A 161 13.57 -15.41 -1.63
N HIS A 162 13.71 -15.27 -2.95
CA HIS A 162 14.07 -14.06 -3.68
C HIS A 162 13.23 -12.80 -3.37
N GLN A 163 11.93 -12.92 -3.13
CA GLN A 163 11.13 -11.72 -2.79
C GLN A 163 11.37 -11.22 -1.36
N VAL A 164 11.76 -12.10 -0.43
CA VAL A 164 12.22 -11.69 0.91
C VAL A 164 13.55 -10.95 0.77
N ASP A 165 14.45 -11.45 -0.06
CA ASP A 165 15.74 -10.82 -0.34
C ASP A 165 15.56 -9.41 -0.94
N LEU A 166 14.64 -9.25 -1.91
CA LEU A 166 14.26 -7.95 -2.48
C LEU A 166 13.72 -6.99 -1.40
N ALA A 167 12.83 -7.48 -0.55
CA ALA A 167 12.25 -6.67 0.52
C ALA A 167 13.34 -6.19 1.48
N ASP A 168 14.24 -7.10 1.89
CA ASP A 168 15.36 -6.80 2.79
C ASP A 168 16.35 -5.83 2.16
N GLU A 169 16.65 -5.94 0.87
CA GLU A 169 17.52 -4.99 0.17
C GLU A 169 16.92 -3.59 0.11
N ILE A 170 15.61 -3.47 -0.15
CA ILE A 170 14.89 -2.18 -0.12
C ILE A 170 14.86 -1.59 1.30
N SER A 171 14.73 -2.44 2.31
CA SER A 171 14.80 -2.05 3.72
C SER A 171 16.19 -1.50 4.07
N ASN A 172 17.24 -2.20 3.65
CA ASN A 172 18.64 -1.79 3.83
C ASN A 172 18.97 -0.46 3.12
N LEU A 173 18.31 -0.17 2.00
CA LEU A 173 18.40 1.10 1.29
C LEU A 173 17.62 2.24 1.98
N GLY A 174 16.87 1.95 3.05
CA GLY A 174 16.05 2.94 3.76
C GLY A 174 14.84 3.43 2.96
N LEU A 175 14.36 2.62 2.00
CA LEU A 175 13.25 2.98 1.11
C LEU A 175 11.90 2.44 1.58
N ALA A 176 11.89 1.37 2.38
CA ALA A 176 10.68 0.77 2.95
C ALA A 176 10.97 0.10 4.30
N PHE A 177 9.93 -0.17 5.08
CA PHE A 177 9.97 -1.09 6.22
C PHE A 177 9.63 -2.50 5.76
N THR A 178 10.26 -3.51 6.33
CA THR A 178 9.89 -4.92 6.14
C THR A 178 9.38 -5.52 7.44
N CYS A 179 8.26 -6.24 7.39
CA CYS A 179 7.74 -6.91 8.57
C CYS A 179 6.97 -8.19 8.22
N SER A 180 6.91 -9.12 9.16
CA SER A 180 5.98 -10.26 9.09
C SER A 180 4.55 -9.82 9.44
N ILE A 181 3.58 -10.70 9.21
CA ILE A 181 2.16 -10.42 9.52
C ILE A 181 1.97 -10.16 11.03
N GLU A 182 2.68 -10.90 11.88
CA GLU A 182 2.61 -10.75 13.33
C GLU A 182 3.17 -9.40 13.80
N GLN A 183 4.13 -8.84 13.06
CA GLN A 183 4.75 -7.54 13.34
C GLN A 183 4.12 -6.39 12.56
N LEU A 184 3.02 -6.62 11.83
CA LEU A 184 2.38 -5.59 11.02
C LEU A 184 1.90 -4.39 11.85
N ILE A 185 1.17 -4.65 12.93
CA ILE A 185 0.64 -3.60 13.82
C ILE A 185 1.74 -2.74 14.46
N PRO A 186 2.78 -3.30 15.10
CA PRO A 186 3.85 -2.49 15.66
C PRO A 186 4.60 -1.70 14.58
N THR A 187 4.83 -2.31 13.39
CA THR A 187 5.48 -1.62 12.27
C THR A 187 4.64 -0.46 11.73
N ILE A 188 3.31 -0.60 11.65
CA ILE A 188 2.41 0.51 11.29
C ILE A 188 2.54 1.65 12.31
N ARG A 189 2.60 1.34 13.60
CA ARG A 189 2.75 2.35 14.65
C ARG A 189 4.07 3.10 14.53
N GLU A 190 5.15 2.38 14.28
CA GLU A 190 6.47 2.97 14.03
C GLU A 190 6.48 3.81 12.75
N ALA A 191 5.92 3.27 11.67
CA ALA A 191 5.80 3.94 10.39
C ALA A 191 4.81 5.12 10.41
N LEU A 192 3.93 5.27 11.39
CA LEU A 192 3.11 6.48 11.54
C LEU A 192 3.70 7.48 12.54
N ASN A 193 4.72 7.10 13.30
CA ASN A 193 5.36 7.98 14.26
C ASN A 193 6.23 9.04 13.53
N PRO A 194 5.99 10.34 13.71
CA PRO A 194 6.76 11.39 13.06
C PRO A 194 8.21 11.49 13.56
N GLN A 195 8.54 10.95 14.74
CA GLN A 195 9.91 10.95 15.27
C GLN A 195 10.80 9.84 14.73
N HIS A 196 10.21 8.76 14.19
CA HIS A 196 10.93 7.76 13.41
C HIS A 196 10.71 8.08 11.93
N SER A 197 11.39 9.12 11.45
CA SER A 197 11.69 9.17 10.03
C SER A 197 12.68 8.05 9.76
N VAL A 198 12.29 7.04 8.98
CA VAL A 198 13.29 6.41 8.12
C VAL A 198 14.03 7.57 7.49
N PRO A 199 15.37 7.66 7.59
CA PRO A 199 16.10 8.68 6.86
C PRO A 199 15.88 8.35 5.40
N LEU A 200 14.80 8.90 4.84
CA LEU A 200 14.53 8.90 3.42
C LEU A 200 15.56 9.88 2.87
N HIS A 201 16.81 9.43 2.80
CA HIS A 201 17.91 10.11 2.14
C HIS A 201 17.65 10.06 0.64
N SER A 202 16.54 10.66 0.20
CA SER A 202 16.28 10.83 -1.23
C SER A 202 17.21 11.86 -1.86
N ASP A 203 17.93 12.65 -1.08
CA ASP A 203 19.03 13.47 -1.60
C ASP A 203 20.22 12.60 -2.04
N HIS A 204 20.28 11.31 -1.63
CA HIS A 204 21.30 10.35 -2.05
C HIS A 204 20.82 9.32 -3.07
N VAL A 205 19.51 9.18 -3.31
CA VAL A 205 19.00 8.34 -4.41
C VAL A 205 19.27 9.01 -5.77
N ASP A 206 19.41 10.33 -5.81
CA ASP A 206 19.81 11.04 -7.04
C ASP A 206 21.33 11.15 -7.25
N ILE A 207 22.20 10.79 -6.28
CA ILE A 207 23.65 11.05 -6.41
C ILE A 207 24.57 9.87 -6.03
N LEU A 208 24.19 8.94 -5.14
CA LEU A 208 25.15 7.90 -4.72
C LEU A 208 24.94 6.53 -5.35
N HIS A 209 23.71 6.12 -5.67
CA HIS A 209 23.42 4.81 -6.27
C HIS A 209 22.57 5.02 -7.51
N GLY A 210 23.24 5.24 -8.64
CA GLY A 210 22.58 5.53 -9.90
C GLY A 210 21.50 4.51 -10.28
N PRO A 211 20.63 4.86 -11.26
CA PRO A 211 19.51 4.03 -11.71
C PRO A 211 19.93 2.59 -12.02
N THR A 212 21.20 2.34 -12.30
CA THR A 212 21.78 1.03 -12.62
C THR A 212 21.70 -0.01 -11.51
N LYS A 213 21.96 0.28 -10.22
CA LYS A 213 21.92 -0.78 -9.19
C LYS A 213 20.48 -1.22 -8.90
N PHE A 214 19.60 -0.25 -8.72
CA PHE A 214 18.17 -0.48 -8.55
C PHE A 214 17.59 -1.17 -9.80
N LYS A 215 17.94 -0.72 -11.00
CA LYS A 215 17.56 -1.38 -12.26
C LYS A 215 18.13 -2.79 -12.38
N ASN A 216 19.38 -3.04 -11.99
CA ASN A 216 20.00 -4.37 -12.07
C ASN A 216 19.34 -5.35 -11.09
N LEU A 217 19.00 -4.89 -9.88
CA LEU A 217 18.27 -5.66 -8.88
C LEU A 217 16.88 -6.04 -9.42
N LEU A 218 16.21 -5.09 -10.07
CA LEU A 218 14.93 -5.32 -10.74
C LEU A 218 15.04 -6.24 -11.95
N ASP A 219 16.06 -6.08 -12.78
CA ASP A 219 16.29 -6.90 -13.98
C ASP A 219 16.63 -8.34 -13.58
N GLN A 220 17.38 -8.54 -12.49
CA GLN A 220 17.67 -9.85 -11.91
C GLN A 220 16.42 -10.55 -11.38
N GLU A 221 15.59 -9.85 -10.60
CA GLU A 221 14.37 -10.42 -10.00
C GLU A 221 13.24 -10.64 -11.02
N MET A 222 13.16 -9.81 -12.06
CA MET A 222 12.16 -9.94 -13.12
C MET A 222 12.57 -10.91 -14.24
N GLY A 223 13.74 -11.56 -14.12
CA GLY A 223 14.25 -12.52 -15.11
C GLY A 223 14.66 -11.90 -16.44
N PHE A 224 14.87 -10.57 -16.48
CA PHE A 224 15.46 -9.90 -17.63
C PHE A 224 16.98 -10.09 -17.56
N SER A 225 17.44 -11.31 -17.87
CA SER A 225 18.81 -11.47 -18.38
C SER A 225 18.96 -10.52 -19.57
N SER A 226 19.77 -9.50 -19.38
CA SER A 226 20.27 -8.62 -20.42
C SER A 226 20.73 -9.47 -21.59
N PHE A 227 19.95 -9.48 -22.68
CA PHE A 227 20.49 -9.75 -24.00
C PHE A 227 21.38 -8.55 -24.33
N GLU A 228 22.65 -8.64 -23.93
CA GLU A 228 23.73 -7.92 -24.56
C GLU A 228 24.40 -8.92 -25.51
N ASP A 229 24.33 -8.62 -26.82
CA ASP A 229 24.99 -9.33 -27.92
C ASP A 229 26.53 -9.35 -27.77
#